data_AF-A0A246SK50-F1
#
_entry.id   AF-A0A246SK50-F1
#
_cell.length_a   1.000
_cell.length_b   1.000
_cell.length_c   1.000
_cell.angle_alpha   90.00
_cell.angle_beta   90.00
_cell.angle_gamma   90.00
#
_symmetry.space_group_name_H-M   'P 1'
#
loop_
_entity.id
_entity.type
_entity.pdbx_description
1 polymer ?
#
loop_
_entity_poly.entity_id
_entity_poly.type
_entity_poly.pdbx_seq_one_letter_code
_entity_poly.pdbx_strand_id
1 'polypeptide(L)'
;MAKGNMSACLPITLAYEGGFTSDRRDPGNWTGGAVGRGTLKGTKYGIAAASYPNLHISRLTIADVTPIYQRNYWRPLAAEALPAGLDLVIFDFGVNSGTARAARALQAVVGATADGVVGGETLKKAAASDVKAAIQSLCARRLGFLQGLKTWMTFRGGWSKRVADVEARGVAMWLAASAHADPKGALSQEAAKADAVSKKQRRTAGGTTALATGGAGSNMAAGGEINWLLIVGIVVVVVVVAGLLVLKARRNRERAAAYQALAKVA
;
A
#
# COMPACT_ATOMS: atom_id res chain seq x y z
N MET A 1 16.11 -14.48 8.18
CA MET A 1 14.89 -15.30 7.98
C MET A 1 13.92 -14.97 9.10
N ALA A 2 12.68 -14.62 8.79
CA ALA A 2 11.68 -14.20 9.77
C ALA A 2 10.82 -15.38 10.31
N LYS A 3 11.48 -16.48 10.69
CA LYS A 3 10.78 -17.70 11.13
C LYS A 3 9.93 -17.40 12.37
N GLY A 4 8.63 -17.61 12.30
CA GLY A 4 7.64 -17.35 13.36
C GLY A 4 7.04 -15.94 13.37
N ASN A 5 7.38 -15.06 12.41
CA ASN A 5 6.99 -13.64 12.46
C ASN A 5 5.51 -13.37 12.12
N MET A 6 4.75 -14.38 11.69
CA MET A 6 3.33 -14.24 11.38
C MET A 6 2.51 -13.70 12.57
N SER A 7 2.87 -14.04 13.80
CA SER A 7 2.18 -13.55 15.00
C SER A 7 2.30 -12.03 15.18
N ALA A 8 3.40 -11.43 14.71
CA ALA A 8 3.59 -9.98 14.68
C ALA A 8 2.93 -9.33 13.45
N CYS A 9 2.93 -10.01 12.29
CA CYS A 9 2.39 -9.47 11.04
C CYS A 9 0.87 -9.52 10.96
N LEU A 10 0.25 -10.62 11.41
CA LEU A 10 -1.19 -10.85 11.24
C LEU A 10 -2.04 -9.75 11.91
N PRO A 11 -1.79 -9.33 13.17
CA PRO A 11 -2.58 -8.28 13.80
C PRO A 11 -2.55 -6.94 13.04
N ILE A 12 -1.42 -6.61 12.42
CA ILE A 12 -1.26 -5.38 11.62
C ILE A 12 -2.19 -5.43 10.41
N THR A 13 -2.18 -6.53 9.66
CA THR A 13 -3.07 -6.69 8.49
C THR A 13 -4.54 -6.76 8.91
N LEU A 14 -4.87 -7.49 9.97
CA LEU A 14 -6.25 -7.61 10.46
C LEU A 14 -6.86 -6.28 10.93
N ALA A 15 -6.04 -5.35 11.41
CA ALA A 15 -6.50 -4.00 11.75
C ALA A 15 -7.13 -3.27 10.55
N TYR A 16 -6.75 -3.64 9.32
CA TYR A 16 -7.33 -3.09 8.08
C TYR A 16 -8.52 -3.88 7.54
N GLU A 17 -8.65 -5.16 7.89
CA GLU A 17 -9.77 -6.02 7.44
C GLU A 17 -11.04 -5.79 8.28
N GLY A 18 -10.92 -5.07 9.39
CA GLY A 18 -12.03 -4.55 10.17
C GLY A 18 -12.65 -5.55 11.15
N GLY A 19 -13.63 -5.05 11.90
CA GLY A 19 -14.39 -5.80 12.90
C GLY A 19 -15.56 -6.58 12.31
N PHE A 20 -16.44 -7.04 13.19
CA PHE A 20 -17.67 -7.73 12.78
C PHE A 20 -18.65 -6.74 12.13
N THR A 21 -19.20 -7.11 10.98
CA THR A 21 -20.31 -6.44 10.32
C THR A 21 -21.36 -7.47 9.90
N SER A 22 -22.63 -7.07 9.92
CA SER A 22 -23.76 -7.90 9.46
C SER A 22 -24.77 -7.07 8.68
N ASP A 23 -24.28 -6.14 7.86
CA ASP A 23 -25.15 -5.36 6.96
C ASP A 23 -25.92 -6.31 6.03
N ARG A 24 -27.25 -6.27 6.11
CA ARG A 24 -28.16 -7.10 5.32
C ARG A 24 -28.05 -6.85 3.82
N ARG A 25 -27.57 -5.68 3.41
CA ARG A 25 -27.44 -5.28 2.00
C ARG A 25 -26.15 -5.77 1.36
N ASP A 26 -25.20 -6.26 2.15
CA ASP A 26 -23.94 -6.79 1.67
C ASP A 26 -24.07 -8.30 1.39
N PRO A 27 -23.96 -8.74 0.12
CA PRO A 27 -24.00 -10.16 -0.25
C PRO A 27 -22.99 -11.02 0.50
N GLY A 28 -21.84 -10.47 0.90
CA GLY A 28 -20.78 -11.21 1.61
C GLY A 28 -21.20 -11.69 2.99
N ASN A 29 -22.14 -11.00 3.63
CA ASN A 29 -22.66 -11.35 4.95
C ASN A 29 -23.64 -12.52 4.93
N TRP A 30 -24.05 -12.99 3.75
CA TRP A 30 -24.99 -14.09 3.56
C TRP A 30 -24.27 -15.37 3.15
N THR A 31 -24.61 -16.52 3.74
CA THR A 31 -24.01 -17.81 3.37
C THR A 31 -24.27 -18.21 1.92
N GLY A 32 -25.29 -17.66 1.27
CA GLY A 32 -25.59 -17.88 -0.15
C GLY A 32 -24.90 -16.90 -1.11
N GLY A 33 -24.07 -15.98 -0.62
CA GLY A 33 -23.35 -15.01 -1.46
C GLY A 33 -24.23 -14.00 -2.20
N ALA A 34 -25.50 -13.89 -1.83
CA ALA A 34 -26.47 -12.96 -2.39
C ALA A 34 -27.40 -12.45 -1.29
N VAL A 35 -27.84 -11.19 -1.39
CA VAL A 35 -28.78 -10.58 -0.43
C VAL A 35 -30.04 -11.44 -0.32
N GLY A 36 -30.39 -11.82 0.92
CA GLY A 36 -31.56 -12.64 1.23
C GLY A 36 -31.40 -14.14 0.97
N ARG A 37 -30.24 -14.62 0.49
CA ARG A 37 -30.01 -16.06 0.25
C ARG A 37 -29.19 -16.70 1.38
N GLY A 38 -29.78 -17.70 2.03
CA GLY A 38 -29.15 -18.41 3.15
C GLY A 38 -29.25 -17.63 4.46
N THR A 39 -28.29 -17.81 5.35
CA THR A 39 -28.28 -17.18 6.68
C THR A 39 -27.37 -15.97 6.68
N LEU A 40 -27.83 -14.86 7.26
CA LEU A 40 -27.00 -13.69 7.53
C LEU A 40 -26.07 -14.01 8.72
N LYS A 41 -24.81 -14.35 8.43
CA LYS A 41 -23.78 -14.62 9.45
C LYS A 41 -22.77 -13.48 9.61
N GLY A 42 -22.69 -12.57 8.65
CA GLY A 42 -21.79 -11.42 8.70
C GLY A 42 -20.39 -11.67 8.14
N THR A 43 -19.52 -10.70 8.35
CA THR A 43 -18.09 -10.73 7.99
C THR A 43 -17.28 -10.21 9.18
N LYS A 44 -16.16 -10.85 9.50
CA LYS A 44 -15.22 -10.39 10.54
C LYS A 44 -13.80 -10.74 10.13
N TYR A 45 -12.84 -9.83 10.32
CA TYR A 45 -11.44 -10.07 9.94
C TYR A 45 -11.27 -10.48 8.47
N GLY A 46 -12.10 -9.94 7.57
CA GLY A 46 -12.13 -10.33 6.15
C GLY A 46 -12.69 -11.73 5.86
N ILE A 47 -13.15 -12.46 6.88
CA ILE A 47 -13.79 -13.77 6.74
C ILE A 47 -15.30 -13.57 6.60
N ALA A 48 -15.80 -13.72 5.37
CA ALA A 48 -17.19 -13.51 5.01
C ALA A 48 -17.99 -14.82 5.05
N ALA A 49 -19.26 -14.73 5.46
CA ALA A 49 -20.20 -15.85 5.45
C ALA A 49 -20.33 -16.52 4.08
N ALA A 50 -20.27 -15.73 3.00
CA ALA A 50 -20.35 -16.22 1.63
C ALA A 50 -19.21 -17.18 1.28
N SER A 51 -18.01 -16.95 1.80
CA SER A 51 -16.83 -17.79 1.53
C SER A 51 -16.64 -18.89 2.58
N TYR A 52 -17.13 -18.67 3.80
CA TYR A 52 -16.99 -19.59 4.93
C TYR A 52 -18.34 -19.86 5.59
N PRO A 53 -19.29 -20.50 4.87
CA PRO A 53 -20.67 -20.64 5.33
C PRO A 53 -20.80 -21.48 6.60
N ASN A 54 -19.82 -22.33 6.90
CA ASN A 54 -19.81 -23.22 8.06
C ASN A 54 -19.21 -22.59 9.32
N LEU A 55 -18.62 -21.39 9.25
CA LEU A 55 -18.02 -20.72 10.41
C LEU A 55 -19.04 -19.87 11.19
N HIS A 56 -18.83 -19.76 12.50
CA HIS A 56 -19.54 -18.83 13.36
C HIS A 56 -18.86 -17.46 13.35
N ILE A 57 -19.11 -16.68 12.29
CA ILE A 57 -18.36 -15.46 11.96
C ILE A 57 -18.26 -14.45 13.12
N SER A 58 -19.37 -14.21 13.84
CA SER A 58 -19.39 -13.25 14.96
C SER A 58 -18.43 -13.61 16.10
N ARG A 59 -18.19 -14.90 16.32
CA ARG A 59 -17.37 -15.45 17.41
C ARG A 59 -15.92 -15.71 17.01
N LEU A 60 -15.53 -15.44 15.75
CA LEU A 60 -14.15 -15.66 15.31
C LEU A 60 -13.16 -14.87 16.16
N THR A 61 -12.12 -15.56 16.60
CA THR A 61 -10.93 -15.01 17.26
C THR A 61 -9.77 -14.91 16.27
N ILE A 62 -8.69 -14.25 16.68
CA ILE A 62 -7.45 -14.22 15.88
C ILE A 62 -6.92 -15.65 15.70
N ALA A 63 -7.02 -16.51 16.72
CA ALA A 63 -6.57 -17.90 16.64
C ALA A 63 -7.35 -18.69 15.58
N ASP A 64 -8.67 -18.46 15.46
CA ASP A 64 -9.50 -19.14 14.46
C ASP A 64 -9.14 -18.74 13.02
N VAL A 65 -8.82 -17.47 12.78
CA VAL A 65 -8.51 -16.98 11.43
C VAL A 65 -7.05 -17.19 11.03
N THR A 66 -6.14 -17.30 12.00
CA THR A 66 -4.70 -17.53 11.76
C THR A 66 -4.43 -18.65 10.75
N PRO A 67 -4.93 -19.89 10.91
CA PRO A 67 -4.65 -20.97 9.95
C PRO A 67 -5.20 -20.70 8.56
N ILE A 68 -6.31 -19.94 8.44
CA ILE A 68 -6.87 -19.52 7.16
C ILE A 68 -5.91 -18.55 6.47
N TYR A 69 -5.44 -17.53 7.18
CA TYR A 69 -4.49 -16.56 6.63
C TYR A 69 -3.14 -17.21 6.29
N GLN A 70 -2.71 -18.15 7.12
CA GLN A 70 -1.46 -18.88 6.92
C GLN A 70 -1.52 -19.69 5.61
N ARG A 71 -2.61 -20.43 5.40
CA ARG A 71 -2.83 -21.25 4.21
C ARG A 71 -3.03 -20.41 2.96
N ASN A 72 -3.86 -19.37 3.02
CA ASN A 72 -4.30 -18.65 1.83
C ASN A 72 -3.33 -17.56 1.37
N TYR A 73 -2.51 -17.00 2.28
CA TYR A 73 -1.67 -15.84 1.98
C TYR A 73 -0.22 -16.01 2.42
N TRP A 74 0.03 -16.42 3.67
CA TRP A 74 1.40 -16.52 4.22
C TRP A 74 2.25 -17.57 3.48
N ARG A 75 1.73 -18.80 3.36
CA ARG A 75 2.43 -19.93 2.72
C ARG A 75 2.59 -19.74 1.20
N PRO A 76 1.57 -19.32 0.43
CA PRO A 76 1.73 -19.09 -1.01
C PRO A 76 2.76 -18.02 -1.37
N LEU A 77 3.02 -17.07 -0.46
CA LEU A 77 4.03 -16.03 -0.63
C LEU A 77 5.38 -16.39 -0.02
N ALA A 78 5.52 -17.61 0.53
CA ALA A 78 6.69 -18.06 1.28
C ALA A 78 7.15 -17.02 2.32
N ALA A 79 6.21 -16.31 2.95
CA ALA A 79 6.51 -15.14 3.79
C ALA A 79 7.43 -15.49 4.97
N GLU A 80 7.28 -16.69 5.52
CA GLU A 80 8.16 -17.28 6.55
C GLU A 80 9.66 -17.23 6.19
N ALA A 81 9.97 -17.35 4.89
CA ALA A 81 11.32 -17.44 4.37
C ALA A 81 11.88 -16.09 3.90
N LEU A 82 11.13 -15.00 4.05
CA LEU A 82 11.58 -13.67 3.67
C LEU A 82 12.30 -12.95 4.82
N PRO A 83 13.09 -11.91 4.52
CA PRO A 83 13.59 -10.98 5.53
C PRO A 83 12.46 -10.33 6.33
N ALA A 84 12.69 -10.09 7.63
CA ALA A 84 11.71 -9.43 8.49
C ALA A 84 11.37 -8.04 7.95
N GLY A 85 10.10 -7.69 8.01
CA GLY A 85 9.54 -6.47 7.44
C GLY A 85 9.10 -6.63 5.98
N LEU A 86 9.87 -7.37 5.17
CA LEU A 86 9.47 -7.68 3.79
C LEU A 86 8.35 -8.73 3.77
N ASP A 87 8.39 -9.67 4.71
CA ASP A 87 7.34 -10.65 5.00
C ASP A 87 5.97 -9.99 5.32
N LEU A 88 5.96 -8.98 6.19
CA LEU A 88 4.76 -8.18 6.47
C LEU A 88 4.21 -7.51 5.21
N VAL A 89 5.08 -6.83 4.47
CA VAL A 89 4.67 -6.03 3.30
C VAL A 89 4.10 -6.91 2.21
N ILE A 90 4.74 -8.05 1.92
CA ILE A 90 4.24 -8.98 0.91
C ILE A 90 2.93 -9.64 1.36
N PHE A 91 2.83 -10.02 2.63
CA PHE A 91 1.65 -10.66 3.19
C PHE A 91 0.44 -9.73 3.13
N ASP A 92 0.56 -8.49 3.61
CA ASP A 92 -0.51 -7.51 3.57
C ASP A 92 -0.92 -7.18 2.12
N PHE A 93 0.06 -7.08 1.20
CA PHE A 93 -0.23 -6.88 -0.21
C PHE A 93 -1.00 -8.07 -0.81
N GLY A 94 -0.62 -9.29 -0.45
CA GLY A 94 -1.32 -10.51 -0.85
C GLY A 94 -2.77 -10.55 -0.37
N VAL A 95 -3.01 -10.19 0.89
CA VAL A 95 -4.36 -10.10 1.46
C VAL A 95 -5.19 -9.03 0.74
N ASN A 96 -4.62 -7.85 0.51
CA ASN A 96 -5.36 -6.73 -0.06
C ASN A 96 -5.57 -6.81 -1.57
N SER A 97 -4.69 -7.46 -2.32
CA SER A 97 -4.67 -7.38 -3.79
C SER A 97 -4.35 -8.70 -4.50
N GLY A 98 -4.30 -9.81 -3.77
CA GLY A 98 -4.04 -11.16 -4.28
C GLY A 98 -2.57 -11.56 -4.26
N THR A 99 -2.31 -12.82 -3.88
CA THR A 99 -0.96 -13.39 -3.73
C THR A 99 -0.16 -13.41 -5.02
N ALA A 100 -0.77 -13.77 -6.15
CA ALA A 100 -0.07 -13.79 -7.44
C ALA A 100 0.45 -12.41 -7.86
N ARG A 101 -0.33 -11.34 -7.61
CA ARG A 101 0.11 -9.97 -7.91
C ARG A 101 1.23 -9.53 -6.98
N ALA A 102 1.08 -9.81 -5.68
CA ALA A 102 2.09 -9.52 -4.68
C ALA A 102 3.42 -10.21 -5.04
N ALA A 103 3.38 -11.51 -5.37
CA ALA A 103 4.55 -12.29 -5.78
C ALA A 103 5.26 -11.70 -7.01
N ARG A 104 4.53 -11.37 -8.09
CA ARG A 104 5.11 -10.73 -9.28
C ARG A 104 5.74 -9.37 -8.97
N ALA A 105 5.11 -8.59 -8.08
CA ALA A 105 5.66 -7.32 -7.65
C ALA A 105 6.95 -7.49 -6.85
N LEU A 106 7.02 -8.47 -5.95
CA LEU A 106 8.25 -8.82 -5.22
C LEU A 106 9.37 -9.22 -6.18
N GLN A 107 9.07 -10.14 -7.10
CA GLN A 107 10.02 -10.62 -8.09
C GLN A 107 10.60 -9.45 -8.92
N ALA A 108 9.75 -8.54 -9.38
CA ALA A 108 10.19 -7.35 -10.10
C ALA A 108 11.01 -6.36 -9.24
N VAL A 109 10.86 -6.37 -7.92
CA VAL A 109 11.66 -5.53 -7.00
C VAL A 109 13.03 -6.14 -6.74
N VAL A 110 13.09 -7.46 -6.52
CA VAL A 110 14.34 -8.17 -6.19
C VAL A 110 15.09 -8.64 -7.44
N GLY A 111 14.56 -8.37 -8.63
CA GLY A 111 15.15 -8.75 -9.91
C GLY A 111 15.05 -10.25 -10.24
N ALA A 112 14.07 -10.96 -9.67
CA ALA A 112 13.77 -12.36 -10.02
C ALA A 112 12.83 -12.46 -11.22
N THR A 113 12.74 -13.65 -11.82
CA THR A 113 11.75 -13.94 -12.87
C THR A 113 10.33 -13.70 -12.35
N ALA A 114 9.55 -12.88 -13.04
CA ALA A 114 8.22 -12.44 -12.58
C ALA A 114 7.09 -13.43 -12.91
N ASP A 115 7.24 -14.69 -12.55
CA ASP A 115 6.29 -15.79 -12.83
C ASP A 115 5.08 -15.84 -11.87
N GLY A 116 5.15 -15.15 -10.73
CA GLY A 116 4.11 -15.13 -9.70
C GLY A 116 4.18 -16.24 -8.66
N VAL A 117 5.26 -17.04 -8.66
CA VAL A 117 5.52 -18.11 -7.69
C VAL A 117 6.77 -17.76 -6.87
N VAL A 118 6.62 -17.58 -5.56
CA VAL A 118 7.76 -17.27 -4.67
C VAL A 118 8.58 -18.54 -4.40
N GLY A 119 9.44 -18.90 -5.36
CA GLY A 119 10.35 -20.03 -5.28
C GLY A 119 11.77 -19.68 -4.80
N GLY A 120 12.67 -20.66 -4.84
CA GLY A 120 14.05 -20.53 -4.33
C GLY A 120 14.84 -19.36 -4.92
N GLU A 121 14.69 -19.06 -6.21
CA GLU A 121 15.34 -17.90 -6.84
C GLU A 121 14.87 -16.58 -6.22
N THR A 122 13.54 -16.43 -6.04
CA THR A 122 12.95 -15.22 -5.45
C THR A 122 13.43 -15.04 -4.01
N LEU A 123 13.45 -16.12 -3.23
CA LEU A 123 13.92 -16.09 -1.83
C LEU A 123 15.40 -15.73 -1.74
N LYS A 124 16.25 -16.33 -2.59
CA LYS A 124 17.68 -16.01 -2.64
C LYS A 124 17.93 -14.54 -2.98
N LYS A 125 17.22 -14.01 -3.98
CA LYS A 125 17.34 -12.60 -4.39
C LYS A 125 16.79 -11.65 -3.34
N ALA A 126 15.68 -11.98 -2.69
CA ALA A 126 15.14 -11.20 -1.59
C ALA A 126 16.12 -11.13 -0.41
N ALA A 127 16.73 -12.25 -0.04
CA ALA A 127 17.73 -12.31 1.04
C ALA A 127 19.00 -11.49 0.74
N ALA A 128 19.40 -11.40 -0.52
CA ALA A 128 20.58 -10.63 -0.96
C ALA A 128 20.28 -9.16 -1.29
N SER A 129 19.01 -8.72 -1.22
CA SER A 129 18.62 -7.36 -1.58
C SER A 129 18.89 -6.34 -0.47
N ASP A 130 18.91 -5.05 -0.80
CA ASP A 130 18.66 -4.00 0.19
C ASP A 130 17.20 -4.09 0.65
N VAL A 131 16.99 -4.72 1.81
CA VAL A 131 15.66 -5.02 2.34
C VAL A 131 14.83 -3.75 2.56
N LYS A 132 15.44 -2.67 3.03
CA LYS A 132 14.75 -1.39 3.22
C LYS A 132 14.28 -0.84 1.87
N ALA A 133 15.18 -0.79 0.89
CA ALA A 133 14.82 -0.33 -0.45
C ALA A 133 13.77 -1.24 -1.12
N ALA A 134 13.84 -2.55 -0.89
CA ALA A 134 12.86 -3.51 -1.38
C ALA A 134 11.47 -3.27 -0.79
N ILE A 135 11.35 -3.07 0.54
CA ILE A 135 10.10 -2.72 1.23
C ILE A 135 9.50 -1.45 0.63
N GLN A 136 10.30 -0.39 0.52
CA GLN A 136 9.84 0.91 0.00
C GLN A 136 9.41 0.81 -1.47
N SER A 137 10.15 0.05 -2.28
CA SER A 137 9.84 -0.17 -3.70
C SER A 137 8.57 -1.00 -3.90
N LEU A 138 8.37 -2.03 -3.07
CA LEU A 138 7.18 -2.87 -3.12
C LEU A 138 5.92 -2.10 -2.74
N CYS A 139 5.98 -1.29 -1.68
CA CYS A 139 4.90 -0.39 -1.29
C CYS A 139 4.60 0.67 -2.35
N ALA A 140 5.64 1.24 -2.98
CA ALA A 140 5.46 2.18 -4.09
C ALA A 140 4.76 1.53 -5.30
N ARG A 141 5.16 0.31 -5.68
CA ARG A 141 4.52 -0.47 -6.76
C ARG A 141 3.06 -0.79 -6.44
N ARG A 142 2.78 -1.24 -5.21
CA ARG A 142 1.42 -1.50 -4.73
C ARG A 142 0.54 -0.26 -4.87
N LEU A 143 1.01 0.88 -4.38
CA LEU A 143 0.23 2.11 -4.44
C LEU A 143 -0.01 2.57 -5.88
N GLY A 144 0.98 2.41 -6.77
CA GLY A 144 0.82 2.68 -8.20
C GLY A 144 -0.27 1.82 -8.84
N PHE A 145 -0.33 0.53 -8.48
CA PHE A 145 -1.42 -0.35 -8.91
C PHE A 145 -2.78 0.13 -8.38
N LEU A 146 -2.89 0.45 -7.08
CA LEU A 146 -4.13 0.91 -6.48
C LEU A 146 -4.63 2.22 -7.12
N GLN A 147 -3.72 3.12 -7.50
CA GLN A 147 -4.04 4.36 -8.21
C GLN A 147 -4.66 4.14 -9.60
N GLY A 148 -4.39 3.00 -10.24
CA GLY A 148 -4.98 2.64 -11.52
C GLY A 148 -6.39 2.05 -11.42
N LEU A 149 -6.91 1.82 -10.21
CA LEU A 149 -8.25 1.23 -10.03
C LEU A 149 -9.35 2.28 -10.26
N LYS A 150 -10.44 1.87 -10.93
CA LYS A 150 -11.63 2.71 -11.14
C LYS A 150 -12.21 3.26 -9.82
N THR A 151 -12.11 2.49 -8.74
CA THR A 151 -12.61 2.82 -7.40
C THR A 151 -11.61 3.65 -6.56
N TRP A 152 -10.44 4.00 -7.12
CA TRP A 152 -9.43 4.80 -6.43
C TRP A 152 -10.01 6.10 -5.84
N MET A 153 -10.83 6.84 -6.58
CA MET A 153 -11.34 8.12 -6.09
C MET A 153 -12.16 7.99 -4.80
N THR A 154 -12.87 6.87 -4.62
CA THR A 154 -13.66 6.56 -3.43
C THR A 154 -12.75 6.15 -2.26
N PHE A 155 -11.77 5.28 -2.49
CA PHE A 155 -11.03 4.62 -1.40
C PHE A 155 -9.59 5.11 -1.19
N ARG A 156 -9.10 6.05 -2.02
CA ARG A 156 -7.71 6.55 -2.02
C ARG A 156 -7.17 6.90 -0.65
N GLY A 157 -8.01 7.50 0.20
CA GLY A 157 -7.61 7.95 1.53
C GLY A 157 -7.27 6.78 2.45
N GLY A 158 -8.06 5.71 2.43
CA GLY A 158 -7.81 4.52 3.24
C GLY A 158 -6.63 3.70 2.71
N TRP A 159 -6.60 3.47 1.39
CA TRP A 159 -5.55 2.68 0.76
C TRP A 159 -4.17 3.32 0.86
N SER A 160 -4.04 4.62 0.61
CA SER A 160 -2.76 5.31 0.70
C SER A 160 -2.21 5.32 2.14
N LYS A 161 -3.08 5.51 3.15
CA LYS A 161 -2.72 5.39 4.57
C LYS A 161 -2.29 3.97 4.96
N ARG A 162 -3.02 2.93 4.53
CA ARG A 162 -2.65 1.52 4.77
C ARG A 162 -1.27 1.21 4.24
N VAL A 163 -0.99 1.59 2.99
CA VAL A 163 0.32 1.32 2.38
C VAL A 163 1.44 2.07 3.11
N ALA A 164 1.23 3.33 3.50
CA ALA A 164 2.22 4.11 4.23
C ALA A 164 2.55 3.53 5.62
N ASP A 165 1.53 3.10 6.38
CA ASP A 165 1.70 2.48 7.69
C ASP A 165 2.40 1.11 7.59
N VAL A 166 1.97 0.25 6.66
CA VAL A 166 2.60 -1.05 6.42
C VAL A 166 4.06 -0.90 5.97
N GLU A 167 4.37 0.09 5.14
CA GLU A 167 5.76 0.40 4.77
C GLU A 167 6.59 0.76 6.00
N ALA A 168 6.11 1.70 6.82
CA ALA A 168 6.83 2.17 8.00
C ALA A 168 7.03 1.04 9.01
N ARG A 169 6.01 0.20 9.23
CA ARG A 169 6.10 -0.98 10.10
C ARG A 169 7.06 -2.02 9.55
N GLY A 170 7.05 -2.26 8.24
CA GLY A 170 8.01 -3.15 7.59
C GLY A 170 9.45 -2.69 7.83
N VAL A 171 9.73 -1.40 7.64
CA VAL A 171 11.06 -0.84 7.93
C VAL A 171 11.41 -0.93 9.41
N ALA A 172 10.46 -0.65 10.31
CA ALA A 172 10.70 -0.80 11.76
C ALA A 172 11.03 -2.24 12.15
N MET A 173 10.32 -3.23 11.60
CA MET A 173 10.61 -4.66 11.81
C MET A 173 11.98 -5.05 11.27
N TRP A 174 12.35 -4.54 10.09
CA TRP A 174 13.69 -4.76 9.53
C TRP A 174 14.80 -4.13 10.41
N LEU A 175 14.60 -2.91 10.91
CA LEU A 175 15.56 -2.24 11.81
C LEU A 175 15.75 -3.05 13.11
N ALA A 176 14.66 -3.53 13.70
CA ALA A 176 14.70 -4.38 14.89
C ALA A 176 15.45 -5.70 14.63
N ALA A 177 15.17 -6.36 13.51
CA ALA A 177 15.80 -7.64 13.16
C ALA A 177 17.28 -7.53 12.74
N SER A 178 17.71 -6.35 12.25
CA SER A 178 19.10 -6.08 11.87
C SER A 178 19.97 -5.59 13.03
N ALA A 179 19.41 -5.49 14.25
CA ALA A 179 20.08 -4.91 15.42
C ALA A 179 20.69 -3.52 15.13
N HIS A 180 19.96 -2.70 14.36
CA HIS A 180 20.41 -1.37 14.00
C HIS A 180 20.68 -0.53 15.25
N ALA A 181 21.81 0.19 15.30
CA ALA A 181 22.28 0.89 16.50
C ALA A 181 21.30 1.97 17.01
N ASP A 182 20.61 2.65 16.09
CA ASP A 182 19.59 3.65 16.42
C ASP A 182 18.34 3.50 15.52
N PRO A 183 17.40 2.59 15.87
CA PRO A 183 16.18 2.39 15.09
C PRO A 183 15.27 3.63 15.08
N LYS A 184 15.20 4.33 16.22
CA LYS A 184 14.37 5.53 16.39
C LYS A 184 14.84 6.69 15.54
N GLY A 185 16.14 6.96 15.54
CA GLY A 185 16.76 7.97 14.68
C GLY A 185 16.63 7.60 13.22
N ALA A 186 16.81 6.32 12.85
CA ALA A 186 16.60 5.86 11.47
C ALA A 186 15.15 6.12 10.99
N LEU A 187 14.13 5.78 11.80
CA LEU A 187 12.74 6.08 11.48
C LEU A 187 12.47 7.59 11.39
N SER A 188 13.05 8.39 12.29
CA SER A 188 12.94 9.86 12.27
C SER A 188 13.57 10.46 11.02
N GLN A 189 14.70 9.93 10.57
CA GLN A 189 15.35 10.34 9.31
C GLN A 189 14.50 9.99 8.10
N GLU A 190 13.90 8.80 8.05
CA GLU A 190 12.99 8.44 6.94
C GLU A 190 11.73 9.33 6.94
N ALA A 191 11.20 9.70 8.11
CA ALA A 191 10.12 10.68 8.23
C ALA A 191 10.52 12.06 7.65
N ALA A 192 11.70 12.56 8.02
CA ALA A 192 12.22 13.85 7.56
C ALA A 192 12.47 13.85 6.04
N LYS A 193 13.05 12.78 5.49
CA LYS A 193 13.25 12.60 4.05
C LYS A 193 11.92 12.64 3.30
N ALA A 194 10.91 11.90 3.78
CA ALA A 194 9.59 11.87 3.16
C ALA A 194 8.90 13.25 3.22
N ASP A 195 8.99 13.96 4.35
CA ASP A 195 8.43 15.32 4.48
C ASP A 195 9.13 16.34 3.56
N ALA A 196 10.46 16.27 3.45
CA ALA A 196 11.23 17.11 2.53
C ALA A 196 10.81 16.90 1.07
N VAL A 197 10.63 15.63 0.65
CA VAL A 197 10.12 15.30 -0.69
C VAL A 197 8.71 15.82 -0.90
N SER A 198 7.82 15.68 0.08
CA SER A 198 6.45 16.24 0.04
C SER A 198 6.47 17.77 -0.14
N LYS A 199 7.27 18.49 0.66
CA LYS A 199 7.43 19.95 0.56
C LYS A 199 7.95 20.37 -0.80
N LYS A 200 8.97 19.68 -1.33
CA LYS A 200 9.50 19.93 -2.68
C LYS A 200 8.42 19.77 -3.74
N GLN A 201 7.66 18.67 -3.72
CA GLN A 201 6.59 18.40 -4.68
C GLN A 201 5.46 19.42 -4.63
N ARG A 202 5.07 19.89 -3.45
CA ARG A 202 4.07 20.97 -3.29
C ARG A 202 4.55 22.29 -3.87
N ARG A 203 5.81 22.67 -3.58
CA ARG A 203 6.42 23.88 -4.13
C ARG A 203 6.48 23.84 -5.65
N THR A 204 6.91 22.71 -6.22
CA THR A 204 6.92 22.51 -7.68
C THR A 204 5.51 22.59 -8.26
N ALA A 205 4.51 21.95 -7.64
CA ALA A 205 3.12 22.02 -8.11
C ALA A 205 2.58 23.46 -8.12
N GLY A 206 2.81 24.22 -7.05
CA GLY A 206 2.42 25.64 -6.97
C GLY A 206 3.10 26.51 -8.02
N GLY A 207 4.40 26.30 -8.24
CA GLY A 207 5.16 26.98 -9.29
C GLY A 207 4.65 26.66 -10.70
N THR A 208 4.34 25.40 -11.00
CA THR A 208 3.77 25.00 -12.29
C THR A 208 2.41 25.64 -12.55
N THR A 209 1.55 25.74 -11.52
CA THR A 209 0.25 26.42 -11.66
C THR A 209 0.43 27.92 -11.88
N ALA A 210 1.33 28.58 -11.14
CA ALA A 210 1.60 30.01 -11.29
C ALA A 210 2.14 30.37 -12.69
N LEU A 211 3.00 29.52 -13.27
CA LEU A 211 3.49 29.65 -14.65
C LEU A 211 2.36 29.53 -15.69
N ALA A 212 1.41 28.61 -15.50
CA ALA A 212 0.27 28.46 -16.40
C ALA A 212 -0.70 29.66 -16.33
N THR A 213 -0.93 30.23 -15.15
CA THR A 213 -1.85 31.36 -14.98
C THR A 213 -1.21 32.72 -15.28
N GLY A 214 0.10 32.88 -15.08
CA GLY A 214 0.82 34.14 -15.32
C GLY A 214 1.51 34.24 -16.69
N GLY A 215 1.95 33.11 -17.26
CA GLY A 215 2.63 33.05 -18.56
C GLY A 215 1.70 33.14 -19.77
N ALA A 216 0.44 32.72 -19.62
CA ALA A 216 -0.56 32.81 -20.69
C ALA A 216 -0.98 34.27 -20.98
N GLY A 217 -0.87 35.18 -20.00
CA GLY A 217 -1.21 36.60 -20.18
C GLY A 217 -0.06 37.46 -20.72
N SER A 218 1.18 36.99 -20.65
CA SER A 218 2.37 37.80 -20.99
C SER A 218 2.84 37.65 -22.44
N ASN A 219 2.48 36.56 -23.12
CA ASN A 219 2.77 36.34 -24.55
C ASN A 219 1.65 36.82 -25.51
N MET A 220 0.63 37.52 -24.99
CA MET A 220 -0.50 38.02 -25.80
C MET A 220 -0.19 39.26 -26.65
N ALA A 221 1.08 39.71 -26.72
CA ALA A 221 1.48 40.95 -27.38
C ALA A 221 2.22 40.75 -28.73
N ALA A 222 2.19 39.56 -29.34
CA ALA A 222 2.90 39.30 -30.60
C ALA A 222 1.96 38.79 -31.71
N GLY A 223 1.21 39.72 -32.31
CA GLY A 223 0.76 39.81 -33.73
C GLY A 223 0.36 38.59 -34.60
N GLY A 224 0.27 37.37 -34.09
CA GLY A 224 -0.11 36.17 -34.87
C GLY A 224 -1.43 35.56 -34.40
N GLU A 225 -2.11 34.81 -35.29
CA GLU A 225 -3.34 34.10 -34.93
C GLU A 225 -3.12 33.18 -33.73
N ILE A 226 -3.95 33.35 -32.70
CA ILE A 226 -3.84 32.59 -31.45
C ILE A 226 -4.32 31.16 -31.70
N ASN A 227 -3.40 30.20 -31.65
CA ASN A 227 -3.76 28.78 -31.67
C ASN A 227 -4.29 28.34 -30.29
N TRP A 228 -5.59 28.55 -30.09
CA TRP A 228 -6.28 28.20 -28.86
C TRP A 228 -6.19 26.71 -28.49
N LEU A 229 -6.12 25.81 -29.48
CA LEU A 229 -5.96 24.38 -29.22
C LEU A 229 -4.60 24.05 -28.59
N LEU A 230 -3.52 24.71 -29.05
CA LEU A 230 -2.19 24.54 -28.48
C LEU A 230 -2.11 25.10 -27.05
N ILE A 231 -2.72 26.26 -26.81
CA ILE A 231 -2.79 26.86 -25.47
C ILE A 231 -3.57 25.96 -24.51
N VAL A 232 -4.77 25.51 -24.90
CA VAL A 232 -5.58 24.59 -24.09
C VAL A 232 -4.82 23.29 -23.84
N GLY A 233 -4.13 22.74 -24.85
CA GLY A 233 -3.29 21.55 -24.71
C GLY A 233 -2.19 21.72 -23.65
N ILE A 234 -1.44 22.82 -23.69
CA ILE A 234 -0.39 23.12 -22.71
C ILE A 234 -0.99 23.27 -21.31
N VAL A 235 -2.09 24.02 -21.17
CA VAL A 235 -2.77 24.22 -19.88
C VAL A 235 -3.22 22.89 -19.28
N VAL A 236 -3.84 22.01 -20.09
CA VAL A 236 -4.26 20.67 -19.65
C VAL A 236 -3.07 19.85 -19.16
N VAL A 237 -1.95 19.83 -19.90
CA VAL A 237 -0.74 19.11 -19.48
C VAL A 237 -0.21 19.65 -18.16
N VAL A 238 -0.13 20.97 -17.99
CA VAL A 238 0.36 21.59 -16.74
C VAL A 238 -0.55 21.26 -15.56
N VAL A 239 -1.88 21.31 -15.74
CA VAL A 239 -2.84 20.94 -14.69
C VAL A 239 -2.70 19.47 -14.30
N VAL A 240 -2.52 18.57 -15.28
CA VAL A 240 -2.31 17.14 -15.01
C VAL A 240 -1.00 16.91 -14.25
N VAL A 241 0.10 17.54 -14.66
CA VAL A 241 1.40 17.45 -13.97
C VAL A 241 1.31 17.98 -12.55
N ALA A 242 0.69 19.15 -12.34
CA ALA A 242 0.48 19.74 -11.02
C ALA A 242 -0.37 18.81 -10.14
N GLY A 243 -1.45 18.23 -10.68
CA GLY A 243 -2.29 17.25 -9.98
C GLY A 243 -1.51 16.00 -9.56
N LEU A 244 -0.67 15.45 -10.44
CA LEU A 244 0.20 14.30 -10.12
C LEU A 244 1.21 14.64 -9.01
N LEU A 245 1.77 15.85 -9.02
CA LEU A 245 2.68 16.32 -7.97
C LEU A 245 1.96 16.48 -6.63
N VAL A 246 0.73 16.99 -6.61
CA VAL A 246 -0.09 17.06 -5.39
C VAL A 246 -0.39 15.67 -4.82
N LEU A 247 -0.73 14.70 -5.68
CA LEU A 247 -0.94 13.31 -5.25
C LEU A 247 0.34 12.68 -4.69
N LYS A 248 1.48 12.87 -5.36
CA LYS A 248 2.79 12.40 -4.86
C LYS A 248 3.16 13.07 -3.53
N ALA A 249 2.90 14.36 -3.37
CA ALA A 249 3.16 15.07 -2.13
C ALA A 249 2.32 14.54 -0.98
N ARG A 250 1.03 14.29 -1.22
CA ARG A 250 0.13 13.69 -0.23
C ARG A 250 0.63 12.32 0.22
N ARG A 251 1.02 11.46 -0.70
CA ARG A 251 1.62 10.15 -0.40
C ARG A 251 2.83 10.30 0.52
N ASN A 252 3.76 11.19 0.17
CA ASN A 252 4.98 11.40 0.96
C ASN A 252 4.68 11.99 2.35
N ARG A 253 3.64 12.81 2.50
CA ARG A 253 3.18 13.27 3.81
C ARG A 253 2.61 12.13 4.66
N GLU A 254 1.80 11.25 4.08
CA GLU A 254 1.25 10.08 4.79
C GLU A 254 2.38 9.12 5.21
N ARG A 255 3.37 8.91 4.33
CA ARG A 255 4.60 8.17 4.62
C ARG A 255 5.40 8.81 5.77
N ALA A 256 5.61 10.13 5.73
CA ALA A 256 6.30 10.86 6.80
C ALA A 256 5.58 10.71 8.15
N ALA A 257 4.25 10.84 8.16
CA ALA A 257 3.44 10.69 9.37
C ALA A 257 3.52 9.27 9.94
N ALA A 258 3.51 8.24 9.09
CA ALA A 258 3.63 6.85 9.52
C ALA A 258 4.99 6.55 10.18
N TYR A 259 6.10 6.97 9.54
CA TYR A 259 7.44 6.84 10.14
C TYR A 259 7.56 7.61 11.45
N GLN A 260 7.04 8.84 11.50
CA GLN A 260 7.08 9.66 12.71
C GLN A 260 6.28 9.04 13.86
N ALA A 261 5.13 8.42 13.57
CA ALA A 261 4.33 7.74 14.58
C ALA A 261 5.10 6.57 15.21
N LEU A 262 5.80 5.77 14.39
CA LEU A 262 6.62 4.67 14.89
C LEU A 262 7.87 5.13 15.63
N ALA A 263 8.52 6.21 15.18
CA ALA A 263 9.67 6.79 15.89
C ALA A 263 9.32 7.29 17.31
N LYS A 264 8.05 7.57 17.60
CA LYS A 264 7.62 7.98 18.95
C LYS A 264 7.48 6.81 19.92
N VAL A 265 7.31 5.60 19.40
CA VAL A 265 7.03 4.38 20.18
C VAL A 265 8.14 3.33 20.10
N ALA A 266 9.16 3.58 19.28
CA ALA A 266 10.41 2.81 19.19
C ALA A 266 11.44 3.34 20.19
#